data_AF-A0A1F7I469-F1
#
_entry.id   AF-A0A1F7I469-F1
#
_cell.length_a   1.000
_cell.length_b   1.000
_cell.length_c   1.000
_cell.angle_alpha   90.00
_cell.angle_beta   90.00
_cell.angle_gamma   90.00
#
_symmetry.space_group_name_H-M   'P 1'
#
loop_
_entity.id
_entity.type
_entity.pdbx_description
1 polymer ?
#
loop_
_entity_poly.entity_id
_entity_poly.type
_entity_poly.pdbx_seq_one_letter_code
_entity_poly.pdbx_strand_id
1 'polypeptide(L)'
;MKKFSYIDEQGNKRHVNKNLKKTSREDLQWQEVGKYMNLGYYLIVPILFSLVGGVFFDKIFQSRPIFTLSGIIIGTILTFYNLFSLVKSEDASHQHKGRTDI
;
A
#
# COMPACT_ATOMS: atom_id res chain seq x y z
N MET A 1 33.44 -14.80 4.09
CA MET A 1 33.59 -13.51 3.37
C MET A 1 34.37 -13.75 2.10
N LYS A 2 33.80 -13.49 0.91
CA LYS A 2 34.54 -13.67 -0.36
C LYS A 2 35.01 -12.31 -0.86
N LYS A 3 36.32 -12.06 -0.77
CA LYS A 3 36.98 -10.88 -1.34
C LYS A 3 37.46 -11.27 -2.74
N PHE A 4 37.00 -10.55 -3.77
CA PHE A 4 37.49 -10.72 -5.12
C PHE A 4 38.45 -9.57 -5.42
N SER A 5 39.65 -9.92 -5.87
CA SER A 5 40.63 -8.95 -6.33
C SER A 5 40.82 -9.17 -7.82
N TYR A 6 40.72 -8.10 -8.60
CA TYR A 6 41.03 -8.10 -10.02
C TYR A 6 42.02 -6.98 -10.31
N ILE A 7 42.75 -7.16 -11.41
CA ILE A 7 43.73 -6.20 -11.89
C ILE A 7 43.02 -5.38 -12.97
N ASP A 8 42.99 -4.06 -12.81
CA ASP A 8 42.45 -3.18 -13.85
C ASP A 8 43.42 -3.08 -15.04
N GLU A 9 42.98 -2.50 -16.15
CA GLU A 9 43.80 -2.37 -17.38
C GLU A 9 45.08 -1.54 -17.17
N GLN A 10 45.20 -0.84 -16.03
CA GLN A 10 46.37 -0.05 -15.64
C GLN A 10 47.32 -0.84 -14.71
N GLY A 11 47.10 -2.14 -14.55
CA GLY A 11 47.94 -3.00 -13.71
C GLY A 11 47.74 -2.78 -12.21
N ASN A 12 46.72 -2.01 -11.81
CA ASN A 12 46.48 -1.69 -10.41
C ASN A 12 45.55 -2.72 -9.76
N LYS A 13 45.91 -3.17 -8.55
CA LYS A 13 45.15 -4.15 -7.78
C LYS A 13 44.04 -3.44 -7.02
N ARG A 14 42.80 -3.54 -7.51
CA ARG A 14 41.64 -2.96 -6.83
C ARG A 14 40.92 -4.01 -5.98
N HIS A 15 40.74 -3.70 -4.70
CA HIS A 15 39.94 -4.50 -3.80
C HIS A 15 38.49 -4.01 -3.87
N VAL A 16 37.62 -4.78 -4.53
CA VAL A 16 36.20 -4.48 -4.49
C VAL A 16 35.57 -5.21 -3.32
N ASN A 17 35.23 -4.45 -2.29
CA ASN A 17 34.40 -4.90 -1.19
C ASN A 17 32.94 -4.91 -1.65
N LYS A 18 32.51 -5.98 -2.31
CA LYS A 18 31.09 -6.17 -2.63
C LYS A 18 30.35 -6.49 -1.33
N ASN A 19 29.83 -5.45 -0.68
CA ASN A 19 28.75 -5.57 0.31
C ASN A 19 27.50 -6.06 -0.42
N LEU A 20 27.45 -7.35 -0.74
CA LEU A 20 26.21 -7.99 -1.15
C LEU A 20 25.37 -8.08 0.13
N LYS A 21 24.57 -7.04 0.38
CA LYS A 21 23.49 -7.09 1.35
C LYS A 21 22.62 -8.26 0.91
N LYS A 22 22.80 -9.41 1.56
CA LYS A 22 22.01 -10.62 1.32
C LYS A 22 20.63 -10.30 1.85
N THR A 23 19.82 -9.61 1.05
CA THR A 23 18.44 -9.32 1.37
C THR A 23 17.78 -10.67 1.58
N SER A 24 17.36 -10.93 2.83
CA SER A 24 16.83 -12.23 3.20
C SER A 24 15.52 -12.40 2.45
N ARG A 25 15.19 -13.61 1.99
CA ARG A 25 13.94 -13.85 1.27
C ARG A 25 12.69 -13.45 2.06
N GLU A 26 12.81 -13.36 3.38
CA GLU A 26 11.77 -12.87 4.27
C GLU A 26 11.54 -11.35 4.15
N ASP A 27 12.60 -10.53 4.01
CA ASP A 27 12.48 -9.07 3.86
C ASP A 27 11.80 -8.68 2.54
N LEU A 28 11.92 -9.53 1.51
CA LEU A 28 11.23 -9.37 0.22
C LEU A 28 9.73 -9.67 0.35
N GLN A 29 9.34 -10.70 1.11
CA GLN A 29 7.93 -11.06 1.30
C GLN A 29 7.16 -9.97 2.06
N TRP A 30 7.76 -9.36 3.08
CA TRP A 30 7.12 -8.27 3.82
C TRP A 30 6.96 -6.99 2.99
N GLN A 31 7.86 -6.74 2.03
CA GLN A 31 7.74 -5.60 1.11
C GLN A 31 6.55 -5.75 0.15
N GLU A 32 6.29 -6.96 -0.34
CA GLU A 32 5.14 -7.22 -1.21
C GLU A 32 3.82 -7.03 -0.46
N VAL A 33 3.73 -7.53 0.78
CA VAL A 33 2.55 -7.33 1.64
C VAL A 33 2.33 -5.86 1.96
N GLY A 34 3.40 -5.11 2.23
CA GLY A 34 3.33 -3.67 2.52
C GLY A 34 2.67 -2.85 1.42
N LYS A 35 2.78 -3.27 0.15
CA LYS A 35 2.11 -2.59 -0.98
C LYS A 35 0.58 -2.67 -0.89
N TYR A 36 0.03 -3.77 -0.37
CA TYR A 36 -1.42 -3.98 -0.26
C TYR A 36 -2.01 -3.46 1.06
N MET A 37 -1.18 -3.16 2.06
CA MET A 37 -1.63 -2.60 3.33
C MET A 37 -2.36 -1.26 3.16
N ASN A 38 -1.90 -0.41 2.23
CA ASN A 38 -2.59 0.84 1.91
C ASN A 38 -4.01 0.59 1.40
N LEU A 39 -4.18 -0.37 0.48
CA LEU A 39 -5.51 -0.78 0.00
C LEU A 39 -6.40 -1.26 1.14
N GLY A 40 -5.86 -2.06 2.07
CA GLY A 40 -6.58 -2.51 3.25
C GLY A 40 -7.15 -1.36 4.09
N TYR A 41 -6.40 -0.28 4.27
CA TYR A 41 -6.87 0.92 4.99
C TYR A 41 -8.07 1.57 4.29
N TYR A 42 -8.01 1.76 2.97
CA TYR A 42 -9.11 2.35 2.20
C TYR A 42 -10.39 1.50 2.20
N LEU A 43 -10.27 0.18 2.39
CA LEU A 43 -11.40 -0.73 2.43
C LEU A 43 -11.99 -0.85 3.84
N ILE A 44 -11.15 -1.04 4.86
CA ILE A 44 -11.60 -1.41 6.21
C ILE A 44 -12.14 -0.19 6.96
N VAL A 45 -11.49 0.97 6.83
CA VAL A 45 -11.85 2.16 7.61
C VAL A 45 -13.28 2.63 7.32
N PRO A 46 -13.74 2.78 6.06
CA PRO A 46 -15.10 3.23 5.80
C PRO A 46 -16.15 2.23 6.30
N ILE A 47 -15.90 0.93 6.15
CA ILE A 47 -16.81 -0.13 6.60
C ILE A 47 -16.95 -0.08 8.13
N LEU A 48 -15.84 -0.07 8.86
CA LEU A 48 -15.86 -0.03 10.31
C LEU A 48 -16.45 1.29 10.83
N PHE A 49 -16.09 2.42 10.23
CA PHE A 49 -16.61 3.72 10.62
C PHE A 49 -18.13 3.80 10.42
N SER A 50 -18.64 3.39 9.26
CA SER A 50 -20.08 3.39 9.00
C SER A 50 -20.83 2.35 9.81
N LEU A 51 -20.23 1.19 10.12
CA LEU A 51 -20.82 0.16 10.97
C LEU A 51 -20.94 0.63 12.42
N VAL A 52 -19.85 1.14 13.01
CA VAL A 52 -19.83 1.66 14.37
C VAL A 52 -20.79 2.85 14.48
N GLY A 53 -20.77 3.75 13.49
CA GLY A 53 -21.73 4.84 13.39
C GLY A 53 -23.18 4.35 13.35
N GLY A 54 -23.49 3.39 12.47
CA GLY A 54 -24.84 2.84 12.32
C GLY A 54 -25.36 2.18 13.61
N VAL A 55 -24.53 1.38 14.28
CA VAL A 55 -24.88 0.77 15.58
C VAL A 55 -25.07 1.83 16.66
N PHE A 56 -24.23 2.87 16.68
CA PHE A 56 -24.35 3.97 17.63
C PHE A 56 -25.66 4.75 17.44
N PHE A 57 -26.04 5.04 16.18
CA PHE A 57 -27.31 5.68 15.87
C PHE A 57 -28.51 4.80 16.19
N ASP A 58 -28.46 3.50 15.88
CA ASP A 58 -29.54 2.58 16.26
C ASP A 58 -29.78 2.55 17.77
N LYS A 59 -28.71 2.63 18.58
CA LYS A 59 -28.82 2.70 20.04
C LYS A 59 -29.43 4.02 20.53
N ILE A 60 -29.09 5.15 19.92
CA ILE A 60 -29.63 6.47 20.30
C ILE A 60 -31.11 6.57 19.97
N PHE A 61 -31.50 6.13 18.78
CA PHE A 61 -32.89 6.27 18.30
C PHE A 61 -33.79 5.11 18.73
N GLN A 62 -33.27 4.14 19.48
CA GLN A 62 -33.97 2.88 19.84
C GLN A 62 -34.63 2.21 18.62
N SER A 63 -34.08 2.44 17.44
CA SER A 63 -34.58 1.86 16.21
C SER A 63 -34.15 0.39 16.15
N ARG A 64 -34.96 -0.41 15.45
CA ARG A 64 -34.49 -1.69 14.88
C ARG A 64 -33.21 -1.43 14.06
N PRO A 65 -32.37 -2.43 13.74
CA PRO A 65 -31.03 -2.26 13.17
C PRO A 65 -31.02 -1.70 11.72
N ILE A 66 -31.70 -0.57 11.52
CA ILE A 66 -31.99 0.08 10.25
C ILE A 66 -30.84 1.04 9.92
N PHE A 67 -30.33 1.78 10.91
CA PHE A 67 -29.14 2.64 10.72
C PHE A 67 -27.88 1.82 10.54
N THR A 68 -27.77 0.65 11.18
CA THR A 68 -26.69 -0.31 10.93
C THR A 68 -26.76 -0.82 9.50
N LEU A 69 -27.96 -1.19 9.02
CA LEU A 69 -28.12 -1.70 7.65
C LEU A 69 -27.84 -0.62 6.60
N SER A 70 -28.36 0.60 6.79
CA SER A 70 -28.05 1.73 5.91
C SER A 70 -26.58 2.13 6.00
N GLY A 71 -25.99 2.08 7.20
CA GLY A 71 -24.57 2.30 7.43
C GLY A 71 -23.69 1.31 6.66
N ILE A 72 -24.05 0.03 6.61
CA ILE A 72 -23.35 -0.97 5.80
C ILE A 72 -23.44 -0.63 4.31
N ILE A 73 -24.62 -0.25 3.82
CA ILE A 73 -24.80 0.15 2.40
C ILE A 73 -23.94 1.37 2.08
N ILE A 74 -23.99 2.40 2.93
CA ILE A 74 -23.21 3.64 2.78
C ILE A 74 -21.71 3.33 2.84
N GLY A 75 -21.27 2.53 3.81
CA GLY A 75 -19.88 2.11 3.97
C GLY A 75 -19.38 1.33 2.76
N THR A 76 -20.23 0.48 2.17
CA THR A 76 -19.93 -0.24 0.92
C THR A 76 -19.75 0.74 -0.23
N ILE A 77 -20.68 1.68 -0.43
CA ILE A 77 -20.57 2.69 -1.49
C ILE A 77 -19.30 3.55 -1.32
N LEU A 78 -19.00 4.00 -0.10
CA LEU A 78 -17.77 4.74 0.21
C LEU A 78 -16.51 3.93 -0.09
N THR A 79 -16.54 2.63 0.20
CA THR A 79 -15.44 1.71 -0.10
C THR A 79 -15.21 1.59 -1.61
N PHE A 80 -16.28 1.39 -2.38
CA PHE A 80 -16.21 1.37 -3.84
C PHE A 80 -15.75 2.70 -4.41
N TYR A 81 -16.20 3.82 -3.85
CA TYR A 81 -15.78 5.16 -4.27
C TYR A 81 -14.28 5.38 -4.04
N ASN A 82 -13.77 5.03 -2.85
CA ASN A 82 -12.34 5.09 -2.55
C ASN A 82 -11.55 4.19 -3.50
N LEU A 83 -11.98 2.95 -3.70
CA LEU A 83 -11.31 2.01 -4.59
C LEU A 83 -11.29 2.53 -6.03
N PHE A 84 -12.40 3.07 -6.52
CA PHE A 84 -12.47 3.68 -7.86
C PHE A 84 -11.51 4.87 -7.99
N SER A 85 -11.42 5.71 -6.96
CA SER A 85 -10.47 6.82 -6.94
C SER A 85 -9.02 6.33 -6.97
N LEU A 86 -8.69 5.26 -6.22
CA LEU A 86 -7.35 4.69 -6.22
C LEU A 86 -6.95 4.18 -7.60
N VAL A 87 -7.81 3.38 -8.23
CA VAL A 87 -7.57 2.83 -9.58
C VAL A 87 -7.36 3.96 -10.58
N LYS A 88 -8.25 4.96 -10.57
CA LYS A 88 -8.16 6.12 -11.48
C LYS A 88 -6.89 6.96 -11.26
N SER A 89 -6.43 7.10 -10.02
CA SER A 89 -5.20 7.85 -9.69
C SER A 89 -3.92 7.10 -10.07
N GLU A 90 -3.93 5.76 -10.03
CA GLU A 90 -2.81 4.93 -10.46
C GLU A 90 -2.62 5.01 -11.99
N ASP A 91 -3.72 5.10 -12.75
CA ASP A 91 -3.68 5.36 -14.20
C ASP A 91 -3.08 6.74 -14.56
N ALA A 92 -3.30 7.76 -13.72
CA ALA A 92 -2.82 9.12 -13.95
C ALA A 92 -1.33 9.33 -13.61
N SER A 93 -0.75 8.47 -12.76
CA SER A 93 0.64 8.62 -12.29
C SER A 93 1.68 7.98 -13.22
N HIS A 94 1.25 7.18 -14.20
CA HIS A 94 2.11 6.71 -15.29
C HIS A 94 2.41 7.77 -16.37
N GLN A 95 1.73 8.93 -16.36
CA GLN A 95 1.94 9.97 -17.39
C GLN A 95 2.92 11.09 -17.01
N HIS A 96 3.40 11.16 -15.76
CA HIS A 96 4.26 12.28 -15.32
C HIS A 96 5.76 11.96 -15.17
N LYS A 97 6.22 10.76 -15.58
CA LYS A 97 7.65 10.40 -15.60
C LYS A 97 8.25 10.42 -17.01
N GLY A 98 8.02 11.52 -17.74
CA GLY A 98 8.56 11.74 -19.08
C GLY A 98 8.90 13.19 -19.42
N ARG A 99 9.01 14.08 -18.40
CA ARG A 99 9.22 15.52 -18.63
C ARG A 99 10.09 16.18 -17.55
N THR A 100 11.19 15.54 -17.18
CA THR A 100 12.27 16.19 -16.40
C THR A 100 13.64 15.80 -16.96
N ASP A 101 13.77 15.87 -18.28
CA ASP A 101 15.06 15.81 -19.00
C ASP A 101 15.04 16.83 -20.15
N ILE A 102 14.82 18.12 -19.88
CA ILE A 102 15.22 19.24 -20.76
C ILE A 102 15.57 20.44 -19.89
#